data_AF-A0A550GYM4-F1
#
_entry.id   AF-A0A550GYM4-F1
#
_cell.length_a   1.000
_cell.length_b   1.000
_cell.length_c   1.000
_cell.angle_alpha   90.00
_cell.angle_beta   90.00
_cell.angle_gamma   90.00
#
_symmetry.space_group_name_H-M   'P 1'
#
loop_
_entity.id
_entity.type
_entity.pdbx_description
1 polymer ?
#
loop_
_entity_poly.entity_id
_entity_poly.type
_entity_poly.pdbx_seq_one_letter_code
_entity_poly.pdbx_strand_id
1 'polypeptide(L)'
;MKLVKYNEGRLGALVDDEKVVDLNYAYASYACSKGESNPQRKADAKVPSCLLAFIKEGDNGIKEAQKALDYVKTGVCCGPKGEKLVYKKGEYKLRAPLPSPGNKIAMAGANFYDHSIDAYKMLRGDT
;
A
#
# COMPACT_ATOMS: atom_id res chain seq x y z
N MET A 1 -3.58 7.42 -3.72
CA MET A 1 -2.90 6.11 -3.85
C MET A 1 -3.69 5.07 -3.07
N LYS A 2 -4.09 3.94 -3.67
CA LYS A 2 -4.77 2.82 -2.97
C LYS A 2 -3.72 1.77 -2.58
N LEU A 3 -3.33 1.68 -1.31
CA LEU A 3 -2.32 0.72 -0.84
C LEU A 3 -2.91 -0.68 -0.69
N VAL A 4 -2.14 -1.70 -1.09
CA VAL A 4 -2.55 -3.11 -1.02
C VAL A 4 -1.41 -3.99 -0.50
N LYS A 5 -1.78 -5.12 0.12
CA LYS A 5 -0.88 -6.26 0.23
C LYS A 5 -1.23 -7.26 -0.86
N TYR A 6 -0.22 -7.81 -1.54
CA TYR A 6 -0.43 -8.74 -2.64
C TYR A 6 0.56 -9.91 -2.59
N ASN A 7 0.21 -11.02 -3.26
CA ASN A 7 1.00 -12.25 -3.41
C ASN A 7 1.57 -12.77 -2.08
N GLU A 8 2.89 -12.75 -1.89
CA GLU A 8 3.62 -13.19 -0.70
C GLU A 8 3.46 -12.22 0.49
N GLY A 9 2.60 -11.21 0.36
CA GLY A 9 2.32 -10.21 1.38
C GLY A 9 3.17 -8.94 1.23
N ARG A 10 3.72 -8.69 0.04
CA ARG A 10 4.44 -7.47 -0.29
C ARG A 10 3.49 -6.28 -0.39
N LEU A 11 4.01 -5.09 -0.09
CA LEU A 11 3.33 -3.82 -0.26
C LEU A 11 3.30 -3.42 -1.74
N GLY A 12 2.12 -3.08 -2.23
CA GLY A 12 1.92 -2.49 -3.53
C GLY A 12 0.88 -1.38 -3.51
N ALA A 13 0.63 -0.80 -4.67
CA ALA A 13 -0.46 0.14 -4.90
C ALA A 13 -1.33 -0.34 -6.06
N LEU A 14 -2.65 -0.30 -5.85
CA LEU A 14 -3.64 -0.57 -6.88
C LEU A 14 -3.82 0.69 -7.73
N VAL A 15 -3.65 0.53 -9.04
CA VAL A 15 -3.72 1.58 -10.05
C VAL A 15 -4.81 1.20 -11.06
N ASP A 16 -5.69 2.17 -11.38
CA ASP A 16 -6.84 2.03 -12.28
C ASP A 16 -7.77 0.86 -11.94
N ASP A 17 -7.75 0.40 -10.69
CA ASP A 17 -8.48 -0.77 -10.18
C ASP A 17 -8.18 -2.10 -10.92
N GLU A 18 -7.13 -2.14 -11.73
CA GLU A 18 -6.77 -3.32 -12.53
C GLU A 18 -5.36 -3.83 -12.27
N LYS A 19 -4.42 -2.95 -11.92
CA LYS A 19 -3.00 -3.29 -11.85
C LYS A 19 -2.44 -3.03 -10.46
N VAL A 20 -1.57 -3.90 -10.00
CA VAL A 20 -0.79 -3.68 -8.77
C VAL A 20 0.64 -3.32 -9.15
N VAL A 21 1.12 -2.20 -8.62
CA VAL A 21 2.52 -1.79 -8.72
C VAL A 21 3.24 -2.17 -7.44
N ASP A 22 4.37 -2.88 -7.53
CA ASP A 22 5.25 -3.10 -6.37
C ASP A 22 5.97 -1.80 -6.01
N LEU A 23 5.63 -1.21 -4.86
CA LEU A 23 6.12 0.11 -4.49
C LEU A 23 7.62 0.11 -4.17
N ASN A 24 8.13 -0.99 -3.60
CA ASN A 24 9.53 -1.10 -3.22
C ASN A 24 10.42 -1.25 -4.47
N TYR A 25 10.10 -2.17 -5.37
CA TYR A 25 10.87 -2.32 -6.62
C TYR A 25 10.70 -1.11 -7.55
N ALA A 26 9.52 -0.49 -7.58
CA ALA A 26 9.31 0.75 -8.33
C ALA A 26 10.22 1.87 -7.79
N TYR A 27 10.34 1.99 -6.47
CA TYR A 27 11.25 2.96 -5.85
C TYR A 27 12.71 2.63 -6.14
N ALA A 28 13.10 1.35 -6.08
CA ALA A 28 14.46 0.93 -6.43
C ALA A 28 14.80 1.32 -7.87
N SER A 29 13.86 1.11 -8.81
CA SER A 29 14.02 1.53 -10.20
C SER A 29 14.16 3.05 -10.32
N TYR A 30 13.31 3.82 -9.61
CA TYR A 30 13.40 5.27 -9.54
C TYR A 30 14.77 5.75 -9.00
N ALA A 31 15.23 5.20 -7.88
CA ALA A 31 16.53 5.54 -7.29
C ALA A 31 17.69 5.19 -8.23
N CYS A 32 17.61 4.06 -8.92
CA CYS A 32 18.60 3.67 -9.93
C CYS A 32 18.65 4.68 -11.08
N SER A 33 17.50 5.16 -11.55
CA SER A 33 17.41 6.20 -12.60
C SER A 33 18.03 7.54 -12.19
N LYS A 34 18.12 7.80 -10.88
CA LYS A 34 18.77 8.98 -10.30
C LYS A 34 20.26 8.80 -10.06
N GLY A 35 20.84 7.65 -10.43
CA GLY A 35 22.25 7.34 -10.19
C GLY A 35 22.58 7.09 -8.72
N GLU A 36 21.57 6.78 -7.90
CA GLU A 36 21.78 6.54 -6.48
C GLU A 36 22.48 5.20 -6.22
N SER A 37 23.48 5.19 -5.35
CA SER A 37 24.17 3.97 -4.93
C SER A 37 23.24 3.04 -4.15
N ASN A 38 23.33 1.74 -4.41
CA ASN A 38 22.53 0.69 -3.74
C ASN A 38 21.01 0.97 -3.75
N PRO A 39 20.37 1.10 -4.94
CA PRO A 39 18.98 1.52 -5.06
C PRO A 39 18.00 0.63 -4.28
N GLN A 40 18.23 -0.69 -4.27
CA GLN A 40 17.38 -1.61 -3.50
C GLN A 40 17.46 -1.34 -1.99
N ARG A 41 18.65 -1.08 -1.45
CA ARG A 41 18.81 -0.78 -0.02
C ARG A 41 18.09 0.52 0.37
N LYS A 42 18.06 1.50 -0.54
CA LYS A 42 17.31 2.74 -0.33
C LYS A 42 15.80 2.51 -0.40
N ALA A 43 15.34 1.67 -1.31
CA ALA A 43 13.95 1.25 -1.36
C ALA A 43 13.53 0.55 -0.07
N ASP A 44 14.35 -0.38 0.44
CA ASP A 44 14.06 -1.09 1.68
C ASP A 44 13.98 -0.16 2.90
N ALA A 45 14.70 0.97 2.88
CA ALA A 45 14.64 1.97 3.93
C ALA A 45 13.46 2.94 3.79
N LYS A 46 13.19 3.45 2.58
CA LYS A 46 12.22 4.53 2.36
C LYS A 46 10.82 4.05 1.98
N VAL A 47 10.74 2.94 1.27
CA VAL A 47 9.49 2.33 0.79
C VAL A 47 9.59 0.82 1.02
N PRO A 48 9.67 0.37 2.29
CA PRO A 48 9.82 -1.04 2.61
C PRO A 48 8.65 -1.86 2.05
N SER A 49 8.95 -3.06 1.55
CA SER A 49 7.93 -4.00 1.04
C SER A 49 7.03 -4.57 2.14
N CYS A 50 7.39 -4.42 3.42
CA CYS A 50 6.58 -4.81 4.56
C CYS A 50 5.62 -3.68 4.95
N LEU A 51 4.31 -3.95 4.97
CA LEU A 51 3.28 -2.95 5.30
C LEU A 51 3.50 -2.30 6.68
N LEU A 52 3.84 -3.05 7.73
CA LEU A 52 4.07 -2.47 9.06
C LEU A 52 5.28 -1.54 9.07
N ALA A 53 6.37 -1.93 8.40
CA ALA A 53 7.54 -1.07 8.29
C ALA A 53 7.18 0.21 7.52
N PHE A 54 6.39 0.10 6.45
CA PHE A 54 5.95 1.26 5.68
C PHE A 54 5.06 2.21 6.46
N ILE A 55 4.13 1.70 7.28
CA ILE A 55 3.30 2.54 8.15
C ILE A 55 4.17 3.36 9.12
N LYS A 56 5.28 2.79 9.62
CA LYS A 56 6.21 3.49 10.51
C LYS A 56 6.97 4.62 9.83
N GLU A 57 7.16 4.57 8.50
CA GLU A 57 7.75 5.67 7.72
C GLU A 57 6.83 6.90 7.63
N GLY A 58 5.52 6.74 7.88
CA GLY A 58 4.54 7.81 7.88
C GLY A 58 4.50 8.60 6.56
N ASP A 59 4.42 9.92 6.69
CA ASP A 59 4.30 10.84 5.54
C ASP A 59 5.48 10.77 4.58
N ASN A 60 6.69 10.48 5.08
CA ASN A 60 7.87 10.35 4.24
C ASN A 60 7.75 9.12 3.35
N GLY A 61 7.31 7.99 3.91
CA GLY A 61 7.06 6.77 3.13
C GLY A 61 6.01 7.01 2.04
N ILE A 62 4.94 7.73 2.34
CA ILE A 62 3.90 8.09 1.35
C ILE A 62 4.46 8.95 0.23
N LYS A 63 5.25 9.98 0.54
CA LYS A 63 5.88 10.87 -0.47
C LYS A 63 6.82 10.10 -1.39
N GLU A 64 7.65 9.22 -0.82
CA GLU A 64 8.60 8.43 -1.61
C GLU A 64 7.88 7.36 -2.44
N ALA A 65 6.84 6.72 -1.92
CA ALA A 65 5.98 5.80 -2.68
C ALA A 65 5.26 6.49 -3.84
N GLN A 66 4.84 7.75 -3.66
CA GLN A 66 4.22 8.53 -4.74
C GLN A 66 5.21 8.80 -5.88
N LYS A 67 6.48 9.15 -5.56
CA LYS A 67 7.55 9.28 -6.57
C LYS A 67 7.76 7.98 -7.36
N ALA A 68 7.76 6.84 -6.67
CA ALA A 68 7.88 5.54 -7.32
C ALA A 68 6.73 5.27 -8.30
N LEU A 69 5.49 5.58 -7.91
CA LEU A 69 4.32 5.45 -8.79
C LEU A 69 4.40 6.36 -10.01
N ASP A 70 4.77 7.63 -9.80
CA ASP A 70 4.89 8.58 -10.90
C ASP A 70 6.02 8.19 -11.86
N TYR A 71 7.09 7.59 -11.35
CA TYR A 71 8.14 7.02 -12.18
C TYR A 71 7.64 5.85 -13.03
N VAL A 72 6.85 4.92 -12.48
CA VAL A 72 6.29 3.79 -13.25
C VAL A 72 5.38 4.26 -14.39
N LYS A 73 4.65 5.37 -14.20
CA LYS A 73 3.83 5.98 -15.27
C LYS A 73 4.64 6.46 -16.47
N THR A 74 5.95 6.69 -16.32
CA THR A 74 6.83 7.09 -17.44
C THR A 74 7.15 5.95 -18.41
N GLY A 75 6.68 4.72 -18.16
CA GLY A 75 6.84 3.57 -19.07
C GLY A 75 7.94 2.58 -18.66
N VAL A 76 8.42 2.65 -17.42
CA VAL A 76 9.48 1.78 -16.90
C VAL A 76 8.98 0.33 -16.79
N CYS A 77 9.74 -0.61 -17.34
CA CYS A 77 9.33 -2.00 -17.46
C CYS A 77 9.82 -2.90 -16.31
N CYS A 78 10.96 -2.60 -15.67
CA CYS A 78 11.56 -3.47 -14.67
C CYS A 78 12.35 -2.73 -13.58
N GLY A 79 12.62 -3.43 -12.49
CA GLY A 79 13.53 -3.01 -11.42
C GLY A 79 15.01 -3.13 -11.83
N PRO A 80 15.94 -2.67 -10.96
CA PRO A 80 17.37 -2.65 -11.25
C PRO A 80 17.99 -4.03 -11.55
N LYS A 81 17.37 -5.12 -11.10
CA LYS A 81 17.81 -6.50 -11.37
C LYS A 81 16.83 -7.29 -12.24
N GLY A 82 15.94 -6.59 -12.95
CA GLY A 82 14.91 -7.22 -13.80
C GLY A 82 13.64 -7.59 -13.04
N GLU A 83 13.42 -7.07 -11.83
CA GLU A 83 12.21 -7.35 -11.07
C GLU A 83 10.96 -6.81 -11.78
N LYS A 84 9.87 -7.58 -11.74
CA LYS A 84 8.58 -7.15 -12.30
C LYS A 84 7.96 -6.07 -11.41
N LEU A 85 7.68 -4.91 -11.99
CA LEU A 85 7.10 -3.76 -11.27
C LEU A 85 5.58 -3.76 -11.26
N VAL A 86 4.96 -4.16 -12.38
CA VAL A 86 3.51 -4.05 -12.60
C VAL A 86 2.90 -5.42 -12.83
N TYR A 87 1.89 -5.76 -12.03
CA TYR A 87 1.12 -6.99 -12.11
C TYR A 87 -0.29 -6.67 -12.60
N LYS A 88 -0.68 -7.24 -13.74
CA LYS A 88 -2.03 -7.10 -14.29
C LYS A 88 -3.02 -7.94 -13.50
N LYS A 89 -4.31 -7.67 -13.69
CA LYS A 89 -5.40 -8.49 -13.17
C LYS A 89 -5.17 -9.97 -13.54
N GLY A 90 -5.31 -10.85 -12.55
CA GLY A 90 -5.02 -12.28 -12.70
C GLY A 90 -3.56 -12.67 -12.38
N GLU A 91 -2.61 -11.73 -12.43
CA GLU A 91 -1.21 -11.98 -12.06
C GLU A 91 -0.91 -11.71 -10.58
N TYR A 92 -1.88 -11.16 -9.85
CA TYR A 92 -1.77 -10.91 -8.41
C TYR A 92 -2.96 -11.47 -7.64
N LYS A 93 -2.71 -11.81 -6.37
CA LYS A 93 -3.74 -12.12 -5.38
C LYS A 93 -3.67 -11.11 -4.24
N LEU A 94 -4.74 -10.35 -4.03
CA LEU A 94 -4.83 -9.44 -2.89
C LEU A 94 -4.89 -10.24 -1.59
N ARG A 95 -4.22 -9.70 -0.56
CA ARG A 95 -4.21 -10.22 0.79
C ARG A 95 -4.84 -9.18 1.71
N ALA A 96 -5.37 -9.63 2.85
CA ALA A 96 -5.83 -8.71 3.88
C ALA A 96 -4.71 -7.71 4.23
N PRO A 97 -4.97 -6.39 4.27
CA PRO A 97 -3.96 -5.36 4.51
C PRO A 97 -3.62 -5.28 6.01
N LEU A 98 -3.32 -6.42 6.61
CA LEU A 98 -2.94 -6.52 8.01
C LEU A 98 -1.46 -6.17 8.18
N PRO A 99 -1.13 -5.21 9.06
CA PRO A 99 0.26 -4.83 9.32
C PRO A 99 1.05 -5.97 9.98
N SER A 100 0.40 -6.75 10.85
CA SER A 100 0.96 -7.98 11.41
C SER A 100 -0.12 -9.07 11.54
N PRO A 101 0.26 -10.36 11.52
CA PRO A 101 -0.68 -11.45 11.78
C PRO A 101 -1.03 -11.64 13.27
N GLY A 102 -0.17 -11.16 14.19
CA GLY A 102 -0.17 -11.58 15.60
C GLY A 102 -1.11 -10.82 16.53
N ASN A 103 -1.44 -9.55 16.26
CA ASN A 103 -2.27 -8.75 17.16
C ASN A 103 -3.25 -7.87 16.37
N LYS A 104 -4.53 -7.95 16.72
CA LYS A 104 -5.61 -7.13 16.15
C LYS A 104 -6.38 -6.52 17.31
N ILE A 105 -6.44 -5.19 17.36
CA ILE A 105 -7.43 -4.48 18.15
C ILE A 105 -8.42 -3.92 17.14
N ALA A 106 -9.66 -4.39 17.20
CA ALA A 106 -10.76 -3.84 16.43
C ALA A 106 -11.58 -2.95 17.36
N MET A 107 -11.72 -1.68 16.99
CA MET A 107 -12.54 -0.71 17.72
C MET A 107 -13.69 -0.27 16.81
N ALA A 108 -14.92 -0.42 17.29
CA ALA A 108 -16.09 0.14 16.63
C ALA A 108 -16.47 1.45 17.35
N GLY A 109 -16.44 2.57 16.61
CA GLY A 109 -16.86 3.88 17.13
C GLY A 109 -18.30 4.21 16.74
N ALA A 110 -19.00 4.94 17.60
CA ALA A 110 -20.36 5.46 17.35
C ALA A 110 -20.33 6.84 16.65
N ASN A 111 -19.45 7.02 15.66
CA ASN A 111 -19.09 8.33 15.12
C ASN A 111 -20.10 8.89 14.11
N PHE A 112 -21.16 8.15 13.79
CA PHE A 112 -22.24 8.58 12.90
C PHE A 112 -23.48 8.84 13.73
N TYR A 113 -23.74 10.10 14.05
CA TYR A 113 -24.79 10.52 14.99
C TYR A 113 -26.17 9.95 14.62
N ASP A 114 -26.60 10.13 13.37
CA ASP A 114 -27.92 9.67 12.91
C ASP A 114 -28.05 8.15 13.03
N HIS A 115 -27.01 7.40 12.63
CA HIS A 115 -27.00 5.94 12.76
C HIS A 115 -27.09 5.50 14.23
N SER A 116 -26.36 6.18 15.12
CA SER A 116 -26.38 5.90 16.56
C SER A 116 -27.74 6.21 17.19
N ILE A 117 -28.40 7.30 16.78
CA ILE A 117 -29.73 7.67 17.28
C ILE A 117 -30.83 6.76 16.73
N ASP A 118 -30.77 6.38 15.46
CA ASP A 118 -31.75 5.46 14.89
C ASP A 118 -31.64 4.08 15.55
N ALA A 119 -30.41 3.57 15.73
CA ALA A 119 -30.18 2.35 16.51
C ALA A 119 -30.73 2.47 17.94
N TYR A 120 -30.58 3.63 18.56
CA TYR A 120 -31.08 3.90 19.91
C TYR A 120 -32.61 3.95 19.99
N LYS A 121 -33.28 4.61 19.04
CA LYS A 121 -34.75 4.64 18.92
C LYS A 121 -35.32 3.25 18.70
N MET A 122 -34.71 2.48 17.80
CA MET A 122 -35.08 1.08 17.56
C MET A 122 -34.99 0.24 18.85
N LEU A 123 -33.92 0.41 19.63
CA LEU A 123 -33.74 -0.29 20.91
C LEU A 123 -34.77 0.12 21.97
N ARG A 124 -35.31 1.34 21.90
CA ARG A 124 -36.32 1.85 22.82
C ARG A 124 -37.76 1.56 22.42
N GLY A 125 -37.99 1.12 21.18
CA GLY A 125 -39.34 0.95 20.63
C GLY A 125 -40.00 2.28 20.26
N ASP A 126 -39.20 3.34 20.11
CA ASP A 126 -39.65 4.65 19.64
C ASP A 126 -39.71 4.58 18.09
N THR A 127 -40.72 3.90 17.54
CA THR A 127 -41.03 3.95 16.09
C THR A 127 -41.95 5.11 15.76
#